data_AF-E0SLW0-F1
#
_entry.id   AF-E0SLW0-F1
#
_cell.length_a   1.000
_cell.length_b   1.000
_cell.length_c   1.000
_cell.angle_alpha   90.00
_cell.angle_beta   90.00
_cell.angle_gamma   90.00
#
_symmetry.space_group_name_H-M   'P 1'
#
loop_
_entity.id
_entity.type
_entity.pdbx_description
1 polymer ?
#
loop_
_entity_poly.entity_id
_entity_poly.type
_entity_poly.pdbx_seq_one_letter_code
_entity_poly.pdbx_strand_id
1 'polypeptide(L)'
;MWPLHLTRWGSRMKKRNRSWRKHHESRLKKKRIHYHNAGDGSATAIGSCYQTPCSCSCWMCGNRRKHHGMNMQERRARTRNTD
;
A
#
# COMPACT_ATOMS: atom_id res chain seq x y z
N MET A 1 51.52 13.56 13.69
CA MET A 1 50.62 12.43 13.35
C MET A 1 49.52 12.36 14.41
N TRP A 2 48.35 12.95 14.16
CA TRP A 2 47.17 12.82 15.04
C TRP A 2 46.18 11.87 14.36
N PRO A 3 45.69 10.82 15.03
CA PRO A 3 44.77 9.89 14.43
C PRO A 3 43.40 10.56 14.27
N LEU A 4 42.96 10.67 13.03
CA LEU A 4 41.59 11.01 12.64
C LEU A 4 40.64 9.95 13.21
N HIS A 5 40.16 10.18 14.44
CA HIS A 5 38.97 9.52 14.95
C HIS A 5 37.79 9.96 14.09
N LEU A 6 37.55 9.19 13.02
CA LEU A 6 36.28 9.09 12.32
C LEU A 6 35.21 8.69 13.35
N THR A 7 34.68 9.66 14.09
CA THR A 7 33.39 9.53 14.75
C THR A 7 32.33 9.64 13.67
N ARG A 8 32.25 8.54 12.89
CA ARG A 8 31.03 7.88 12.45
C ARG A 8 29.83 8.79 12.59
N TRP A 9 29.58 9.55 11.53
CA TRP A 9 28.33 10.24 11.25
C TRP A 9 27.18 9.52 11.97
N GLY A 10 26.72 10.14 13.05
CA GLY A 10 25.52 9.73 13.76
C GLY A 10 24.34 10.04 12.84
N SER A 11 24.17 9.23 11.79
CA SER A 11 22.96 9.22 10.99
C SER A 11 21.84 8.96 11.98
N ARG A 12 21.05 10.00 12.29
CA ARG A 12 19.81 9.94 13.05
C ARG A 12 18.85 9.05 12.25
N MET A 13 19.05 7.74 12.34
CA MET A 13 18.17 6.73 11.78
C MET A 13 16.86 6.94 12.54
N LYS A 14 15.87 7.60 11.91
CA LYS A 14 14.49 7.55 12.38
C LYS A 14 14.17 6.07 12.51
N LYS A 15 14.29 5.52 13.72
CA LYS A 15 14.18 4.10 13.99
C LYS A 15 12.83 3.70 13.42
N ARG A 16 12.82 2.94 12.32
CA ARG A 16 11.64 2.29 11.73
C ARG A 16 11.19 1.15 12.68
N ASN A 17 11.03 1.50 13.94
CA ASN A 17 10.64 0.60 15.02
C ASN A 17 9.16 0.22 14.83
N ARG A 18 8.72 -0.81 15.56
CA ARG A 18 7.35 -1.35 15.43
C ARG A 18 6.29 -0.26 15.66
N SER A 19 6.53 0.64 16.62
CA SER A 19 5.63 1.76 16.92
C SER A 19 5.50 2.72 15.73
N TRP A 20 6.62 3.13 15.12
CA TRP A 20 6.63 3.99 13.94
C TRP A 20 5.87 3.36 12.77
N ARG A 21 6.06 2.07 12.53
CA ARG A 21 5.34 1.34 11.47
C ARG A 21 3.83 1.32 11.71
N LYS A 22 3.38 1.01 12.93
CA LYS A 22 1.95 1.03 13.31
C LYS A 22 1.34 2.43 13.17
N HIS A 23 2.07 3.47 13.62
CA HIS A 23 1.62 4.85 13.46
C HIS A 23 1.47 5.23 11.98
N HIS A 24 2.47 4.88 11.16
CA HIS A 24 2.44 5.16 9.73
C HIS A 24 1.30 4.43 9.02
N GLU A 25 1.08 3.15 9.35
CA GLU A 25 -0.04 2.35 8.86
C GLU A 25 -1.39 2.97 9.23
N SER A 26 -1.59 3.33 10.51
CA SER A 26 -2.82 3.99 10.98
C SER A 26 -3.08 5.31 10.26
N ARG A 27 -2.05 6.14 10.08
CA ARG A 27 -2.12 7.41 9.35
C ARG A 27 -2.53 7.20 7.89
N LEU A 28 -1.97 6.20 7.22
CA LEU A 28 -2.31 5.91 5.82
C LEU A 28 -3.71 5.29 5.68
N LYS A 29 -4.11 4.41 6.60
CA LYS A 29 -5.48 3.87 6.67
C LYS A 29 -6.50 4.99 6.81
N LYS A 30 -6.28 5.96 7.71
CA LYS A 30 -7.14 7.14 7.87
C LYS A 30 -7.23 8.01 6.61
N LYS A 31 -6.12 8.16 5.88
CA LYS A 31 -6.12 8.94 4.61
C LYS A 31 -6.86 8.22 3.48
N ARG A 32 -6.86 6.88 3.49
CA ARG A 32 -7.40 6.02 2.42
C ARG A 32 -8.68 5.29 2.81
N ILE A 33 -9.34 5.72 3.89
CA ILE A 33 -10.53 5.07 4.44
C ILE A 33 -11.74 5.22 3.52
N HIS A 34 -11.82 6.33 2.78
CA HIS A 34 -12.93 6.61 1.89
C HIS A 34 -12.55 6.32 0.44
N TYR A 35 -13.38 5.50 -0.20
CA TYR A 35 -13.47 5.46 -1.65
C TYR A 35 -14.64 6.33 -2.06
N HIS A 36 -14.42 7.25 -3.02
CA HIS A 36 -15.47 8.16 -3.51
C HIS A 36 -16.75 7.43 -3.95
N ASN A 37 -16.63 6.17 -4.36
CA ASN A 37 -17.70 5.33 -4.87
C ASN A 37 -18.19 4.24 -3.89
N ALA A 38 -17.61 4.09 -2.69
CA ALA A 38 -17.96 3.01 -1.78
C ALA A 38 -18.25 3.43 -0.32
N GLY A 39 -18.29 4.73 -0.04
CA GLY A 39 -18.63 5.26 1.29
C GLY A 39 -17.65 4.80 2.38
N ASP A 40 -18.15 4.69 3.61
CA ASP A 40 -17.37 4.20 4.76
C ASP A 40 -17.22 2.68 4.70
N GLY A 41 -16.01 2.22 4.38
CA GLY A 41 -15.69 0.81 4.27
C GLY A 41 -15.53 0.11 5.64
N SER A 42 -15.80 -1.20 5.66
CA SER A 42 -15.44 -2.06 6.80
C SER A 42 -13.94 -2.07 7.07
N ALA A 43 -13.50 -2.47 8.27
CA ALA A 43 -12.08 -2.56 8.62
C ALA A 43 -11.27 -3.41 7.61
N THR A 44 -11.87 -4.47 7.09
CA THR A 44 -11.29 -5.31 6.03
C THR A 44 -11.12 -4.53 4.73
N ALA A 45 -12.14 -3.78 4.31
CA ALA A 45 -12.06 -2.93 3.13
C ALA A 45 -10.95 -1.89 3.28
N ILE A 46 -10.84 -1.23 4.43
CA ILE A 46 -9.77 -0.25 4.73
C ILE A 46 -8.39 -0.91 4.65
N GLY A 47 -8.26 -2.14 5.16
CA GLY A 47 -7.04 -2.94 5.06
C GLY A 47 -6.65 -3.23 3.61
N SER A 48 -7.61 -3.66 2.79
CA SER A 48 -7.42 -3.84 1.35
C SER A 48 -7.04 -2.54 0.66
N CYS A 49 -7.69 -1.42 0.99
CA CYS A 49 -7.41 -0.11 0.42
C CYS A 49 -6.02 0.43 0.81
N TYR A 50 -5.54 0.10 2.01
CA TYR A 50 -4.18 0.40 2.43
C TYR A 50 -3.15 -0.37 1.59
N GLN A 51 -3.37 -1.68 1.40
CA GLN A 51 -2.50 -2.58 0.65
C GLN A 51 -2.52 -2.29 -0.86
N THR A 52 -3.72 -2.11 -1.42
CA THR A 52 -4.02 -1.90 -2.83
C THR A 52 -4.96 -0.69 -2.97
N PRO A 53 -4.42 0.50 -3.27
CA PRO A 53 -5.17 1.78 -3.18
C PRO A 53 -6.29 1.96 -4.22
N CYS A 54 -6.62 0.94 -5.01
CA CYS A 54 -7.70 0.95 -6.00
C CYS A 54 -8.25 -0.48 -6.14
N SER A 55 -9.43 -0.75 -5.56
CA SER A 55 -10.24 -1.95 -5.79
C SER A 55 -11.04 -1.86 -7.09
N CYS A 56 -11.38 -0.65 -7.51
CA CYS A 56 -12.10 -0.38 -8.73
C CYS A 56 -11.16 0.01 -9.89
N SER A 57 -11.65 -0.17 -11.10
CA SER A 57 -11.00 0.22 -12.35
C SER A 57 -11.40 1.63 -12.80
N CYS A 58 -11.71 2.52 -11.85
CA CYS A 58 -12.29 3.83 -12.13
C CYS A 58 -11.27 4.81 -12.75
N TRP A 59 -11.74 5.78 -13.53
CA TRP A 59 -10.87 6.78 -14.18
C TRP A 59 -10.18 7.69 -13.17
N MET A 60 -10.88 8.06 -12.08
CA MET A 60 -10.29 8.83 -10.96
C MET A 60 -9.19 8.05 -10.22
N CYS A 61 -9.23 6.72 -10.32
CA CYS A 61 -8.34 5.79 -9.65
C CYS A 61 -7.16 5.36 -10.55
N GLY A 62 -7.01 6.02 -11.70
CA GLY A 62 -5.99 5.71 -12.70
C GLY A 62 -6.27 4.45 -13.51
N ASN A 63 -7.55 4.05 -13.69
CA ASN A 63 -7.98 2.94 -14.56
C ASN A 63 -7.08 1.69 -14.45
N ARG A 64 -6.86 1.16 -13.23
CA ARG A 64 -5.95 0.02 -12.99
C ARG A 64 -6.16 -1.14 -13.97
N ARG A 65 -7.42 -1.46 -14.30
CA ARG A 65 -7.76 -2.51 -15.26
C ARG A 65 -7.20 -2.25 -16.66
N LYS A 66 -7.21 -0.99 -17.10
CA LYS A 66 -6.65 -0.55 -18.38
C LYS A 66 -5.13 -0.68 -18.40
N HIS A 67 -4.45 -0.28 -17.33
CA HIS A 67 -2.98 -0.24 -17.31
C HIS A 67 -2.31 -1.56 -16.90
N HIS A 68 -2.95 -2.37 -16.06
CA HIS A 68 -2.37 -3.59 -15.50
C HIS A 68 -3.12 -4.88 -15.88
N GLY A 69 -4.28 -4.78 -16.53
CA GLY A 69 -5.03 -5.93 -17.04
C GLY A 69 -5.66 -6.82 -15.95
N MET A 70 -5.76 -8.12 -16.25
CA MET A 70 -6.32 -9.14 -15.35
C MET A 70 -5.41 -9.43 -14.16
N ASN A 71 -6.01 -9.48 -12.97
CA ASN A 71 -5.35 -9.93 -11.75
C ASN A 71 -5.09 -11.45 -11.80
N MET A 72 -4.26 -11.95 -10.88
CA MET A 72 -3.88 -13.38 -10.86
C MET A 72 -5.05 -14.34 -10.59
N GLN A 73 -6.06 -13.91 -9.83
CA GLN A 73 -7.24 -14.75 -9.54
C GLN A 73 -8.11 -14.89 -10.79
N GLU A 74 -8.30 -13.82 -11.54
CA GLU A 74 -9.05 -13.82 -12.80
C GLU A 74 -8.32 -14.63 -13.87
N ARG A 75 -6.98 -14.56 -13.93
CA ARG A 75 -6.19 -15.43 -14.80
C ARG A 75 -6.42 -16.90 -14.46
N ARG A 76 -6.37 -17.25 -13.17
CA ARG A 76 -6.64 -18.62 -12.69
C ARG A 76 -8.07 -19.06 -12.99
N ALA A 77 -9.06 -18.18 -12.80
CA ALA A 77 -10.46 -18.46 -13.10
C ALA A 77 -10.66 -18.68 -14.61
N ARG A 78 -10.02 -17.86 -15.44
CA ARG A 78 -10.04 -18.03 -16.90
C ARG A 78 -9.45 -19.36 -17.32
N THR A 79 -8.31 -19.76 -16.77
CA THR A 79 -7.71 -21.08 -17.03
C THR A 79 -8.60 -22.24 -16.56
N ARG A 80 -9.35 -22.07 -15.46
CA ARG A 80 -10.27 -23.10 -14.95
C ARG A 80 -11.55 -23.24 -15.79
N ASN A 81 -12.02 -22.15 -16.39
CA ASN A 81 -13.30 -22.09 -17.10
C ASN A 81 -13.13 -22.09 -18.64
N THR A 82 -11.93 -22.36 -19.14
CA THR A 82 -11.71 -22.71 -20.54
C THR A 82 -11.85 -24.22 -20.67
N ASP A 83 -13.03 -24.66 -21.12
CA ASP A 83 -13.22 -25.95 -21.82
C ASP A 83 -12.51 -25.92 -23.17
#